data_AF-A0A846CA26-F1
#
_entry.id   AF-A0A846CA26-F1
#
_cell.length_a   1.000
_cell.length_b   1.000
_cell.length_c   1.000
_cell.angle_alpha   90.00
_cell.angle_beta   90.00
_cell.angle_gamma   90.00
#
_symmetry.space_group_name_H-M   'P 1'
#
loop_
_entity.id
_entity.type
_entity.pdbx_description
1 polymer ?
#
loop_
_entity_poly.entity_id
_entity_poly.type
_entity_poly.pdbx_seq_one_letter_code
_entity_poly.pdbx_strand_id
1 'polypeptide(L)'
;MDKVKVYEIKIQACIAQTKLQEALRIGLSVLELIGISFPTNITPLDIQEYLQKTQSNLRGKNISELINLPLLQDTEKSAALRILSSLVPIAFVSKPELFPLIICGQINLSLQSGIS
;
A
#
# COMPACT_ATOMS: atom_id res chain seq x y z
N MET A 1 6.24 -16.83 -2.62
CA MET A 1 5.03 -16.69 -3.46
C MET A 1 3.77 -17.27 -2.80
N ASP A 2 3.76 -18.54 -2.36
CA ASP A 2 2.54 -19.21 -1.87
C ASP A 2 1.91 -18.56 -0.62
N LYS A 3 2.73 -18.09 0.33
CA LYS A 3 2.22 -17.48 1.56
C LYS A 3 1.44 -16.18 1.30
N VAL A 4 1.88 -15.35 0.37
CA VAL A 4 1.26 -14.04 0.10
C VAL A 4 -0.13 -14.21 -0.53
N LYS A 5 -0.27 -15.17 -1.45
CA LYS A 5 -1.57 -15.52 -2.06
C LYS A 5 -2.58 -16.02 -1.02
N VAL A 6 -2.14 -16.80 -0.04
CA VAL A 6 -2.99 -17.23 1.08
C VAL A 6 -3.50 -16.04 1.88
N TYR A 7 -2.63 -15.04 2.13
CA TYR A 7 -3.04 -13.85 2.87
C TYR A 7 -3.98 -12.95 2.08
N GLU A 8 -3.79 -12.78 0.77
CA GLU A 8 -4.73 -12.04 -0.08
C GLU A 8 -6.13 -12.65 -0.01
N ILE A 9 -6.24 -13.98 -0.14
CA ILE A 9 -7.52 -14.69 -0.02
C ILE A 9 -8.15 -14.47 1.37
N LYS A 10 -7.34 -14.52 2.44
CA LYS A 10 -7.82 -14.27 3.81
C LYS A 10 -8.34 -12.83 3.98
N ILE A 11 -7.63 -11.84 3.44
CA ILE A 11 -8.06 -10.44 3.48
C ILE A 11 -9.40 -10.28 2.77
N GLN A 12 -9.53 -10.80 1.55
CA GLN A 12 -10.78 -10.74 0.79
C GLN A 12 -11.94 -11.47 1.48
N ALA A 13 -11.67 -12.64 2.07
CA ALA A 13 -12.67 -13.38 2.84
C ALA A 13 -13.12 -12.60 4.09
N CYS A 14 -12.21 -11.89 4.76
CA CYS A 14 -12.55 -11.02 5.89
C CYS A 14 -13.38 -9.81 5.44
N ILE A 15 -13.02 -9.17 4.32
CA ILE A 15 -13.78 -8.07 3.72
C ILE A 15 -15.21 -8.52 3.39
N ALA A 16 -15.37 -9.68 2.71
CA ALA A 16 -16.67 -10.23 2.36
C ALA A 16 -17.55 -10.54 3.59
N GLN A 17 -16.93 -10.85 4.73
CA GLN A 17 -17.61 -11.07 6.01
C GLN A 17 -17.75 -9.80 6.86
N THR A 18 -17.42 -8.62 6.33
CA THR A 18 -17.42 -7.33 7.06
C THR A 18 -16.48 -7.32 8.28
N LYS A 19 -15.49 -8.22 8.33
CA LYS A 19 -14.45 -8.29 9.37
C LYS A 19 -13.31 -7.32 9.04
N LEU A 20 -13.63 -6.04 8.92
CA LEU A 20 -12.73 -5.01 8.39
C LEU A 20 -11.47 -4.80 9.24
N GLN A 21 -11.60 -4.83 10.56
CA GLN A 21 -10.43 -4.71 11.45
C GLN A 21 -9.48 -5.91 11.33
N GLU A 22 -10.02 -7.11 11.15
CA GLU A 22 -9.21 -8.31 10.95
C GLU A 22 -8.51 -8.28 9.58
N ALA A 23 -9.23 -7.90 8.52
CA ALA A 23 -8.66 -7.68 7.20
C ALA A 23 -7.52 -6.65 7.24
N LEU A 24 -7.72 -5.53 7.95
CA LEU A 24 -6.70 -4.51 8.13
C LEU A 24 -5.47 -5.04 8.86
N ARG A 25 -5.67 -5.75 9.99
CA ARG A 25 -4.58 -6.33 10.77
C ARG A 25 -3.76 -7.31 9.93
N ILE A 26 -4.43 -8.22 9.21
CA ILE A 26 -3.76 -9.20 8.34
C ILE A 26 -2.98 -8.47 7.25
N GLY A 27 -3.60 -7.50 6.57
CA GLY A 27 -2.93 -6.74 5.52
C GLY A 27 -1.68 -6.01 6.01
N LEU A 28 -1.77 -5.31 7.15
CA LEU A 28 -0.62 -4.62 7.74
C LEU A 28 0.51 -5.59 8.13
N SER A 29 0.18 -6.73 8.76
CA SER A 29 1.18 -7.74 9.11
C SER A 29 1.88 -8.33 7.89
N VAL A 30 1.17 -8.48 6.77
CA VAL A 30 1.78 -9.04 5.54
C VAL A 30 2.64 -8.01 4.83
N LEU A 31 2.23 -6.74 4.84
CA LEU A 31 3.05 -5.63 4.34
C LEU A 31 4.37 -5.54 5.13
N GLU A 32 4.33 -5.73 6.45
CA GLU A 32 5.53 -5.72 7.29
C GLU A 32 6.50 -6.85 6.92
N LEU A 33 5.99 -8.06 6.64
CA LEU A 33 6.80 -9.20 6.19
C LEU A 33 7.52 -8.97 4.86
N ILE A 34 7.01 -8.07 4.01
CA ILE A 34 7.60 -7.69 2.71
C ILE A 34 8.28 -6.32 2.77
N GLY A 35 8.55 -5.80 3.97
CA GLY A 35 9.36 -4.61 4.20
C GLY A 35 8.61 -3.28 4.14
N ILE A 36 7.27 -3.29 4.17
CA ILE A 36 6.43 -2.09 4.20
C ILE A 36 5.72 -2.02 5.56
N SER A 37 6.13 -1.08 6.40
CA SER A 37 5.50 -0.85 7.70
C SER A 37 4.90 0.55 7.78
N PHE A 38 3.90 0.68 8.64
CA PHE A 38 3.26 1.96 8.96
C PHE A 38 3.33 2.20 10.48
N PRO A 39 3.40 3.45 10.94
CA PRO A 39 3.36 3.76 12.37
C PRO A 39 2.06 3.24 13.00
N THR A 40 2.17 2.69 14.22
CA THR A 40 1.01 2.22 14.98
C THR A 40 0.09 3.38 15.39
N ASN A 41 0.68 4.51 15.76
CA ASN A 41 -0.01 5.76 16.09
C ASN A 41 0.37 6.80 15.05
N ILE A 42 -0.59 7.16 14.19
CA ILE A 42 -0.35 8.09 13.08
C ILE A 42 -0.67 9.50 13.55
N THR A 43 0.32 10.37 13.50
CA THR A 43 0.19 11.79 13.82
C THR A 43 0.04 12.63 12.54
N PRO A 44 -0.45 13.87 12.63
CA PRO A 44 -0.44 14.78 11.48
C PRO A 44 0.97 15.01 10.90
N LEU A 45 2.02 14.94 11.72
CA LEU A 45 3.39 15.08 11.28
C LEU A 45 3.82 13.87 10.42
N ASP A 46 3.48 12.65 10.82
CA ASP A 46 3.73 11.45 10.01
C ASP A 46 3.07 11.57 8.64
N ILE A 47 1.80 12.02 8.60
CA ILE A 47 1.07 12.22 7.33
C ILE A 47 1.82 13.22 6.45
N GLN A 48 2.26 14.35 7.02
CA GLN A 48 3.00 15.37 6.30
C GLN A 48 4.33 14.82 5.74
N GLU A 49 5.08 14.05 6.52
CA GLU A 49 6.34 13.44 6.09
C GLU A 49 6.13 12.48 4.91
N TYR A 50 5.09 11.62 4.95
CA TYR A 50 4.76 10.72 3.85
C TYR A 50 4.37 11.48 2.58
N LEU A 51 3.58 12.54 2.71
CA LEU A 51 3.19 13.40 1.58
C LEU A 51 4.41 14.11 0.98
N GLN A 52 5.26 14.72 1.81
CA GLN A 52 6.46 15.43 1.36
C GLN A 52 7.47 14.49 0.68
N LYS A 53 7.67 13.29 1.23
CA LYS A 53 8.52 12.27 0.62
C LYS A 53 7.99 11.85 -0.75
N THR A 54 6.69 11.62 -0.84
CA THR A 54 6.03 11.23 -2.11
C THR A 54 6.11 12.35 -3.14
N GLN A 55 5.86 13.59 -2.73
CA GLN A 55 6.00 14.78 -3.58
C GLN A 55 7.43 14.94 -4.08
N SER A 56 8.43 14.71 -3.22
CA SER A 56 9.85 14.77 -3.58
C SER A 56 10.22 13.69 -4.59
N ASN A 57 9.70 12.46 -4.45
CA ASN A 57 9.92 11.36 -5.39
C ASN A 57 9.24 11.59 -6.76
N LEU A 58 8.15 12.35 -6.78
CA LEU A 58 7.47 12.76 -8.01
C LEU A 58 8.12 13.98 -8.67
N ARG A 59 8.89 14.78 -7.93
CA ARG A 59 9.47 16.03 -8.43
C ARG A 59 10.38 15.76 -9.62
N GLY A 60 10.16 16.52 -10.70
CA GLY A 60 10.94 16.42 -11.93
C GLY A 60 10.50 15.29 -12.87
N LYS A 61 9.56 14.43 -12.47
CA LYS A 61 8.97 13.42 -13.36
C LYS A 61 7.81 14.03 -14.14
N ASN A 62 7.86 13.95 -15.45
CA ASN A 62 6.74 14.32 -16.31
C ASN A 62 5.78 13.14 -16.51
N ILE A 63 4.57 13.41 -17.01
CA ILE A 63 3.53 12.39 -17.22
C ILE A 63 4.02 11.29 -18.17
N SER A 64 4.78 11.63 -19.22
CA SER A 64 5.32 10.64 -20.16
C SER A 64 6.28 9.68 -19.49
N GLU A 65 7.12 10.14 -18.55
CA GLU A 65 8.00 9.26 -17.77
C GLU A 65 7.21 8.32 -16.85
N LEU A 66 6.09 8.80 -16.28
CA LEU A 66 5.25 8.00 -15.38
C LEU A 66 4.47 6.92 -16.11
N ILE A 67 3.94 7.22 -17.31
CA ILE A 67 3.21 6.25 -18.13
C ILE A 67 4.16 5.16 -18.66
N ASN A 68 5.44 5.51 -18.89
CA ASN A 68 6.46 4.59 -19.37
C ASN A 68 7.25 3.90 -18.25
N LEU A 69 6.75 3.91 -17.00
CA LEU A 69 7.34 3.10 -15.94
C LEU A 69 7.36 1.62 -16.37
N PRO A 70 8.43 0.87 -16.03
CA PRO A 70 8.53 -0.52 -16.44
C PRO A 70 7.38 -1.35 -15.87
N LEU A 71 7.08 -2.48 -16.51
CA LEU A 71 6.17 -3.47 -15.93
C LEU A 71 6.80 -4.09 -14.69
N LEU A 72 6.00 -4.23 -13.64
CA LEU A 72 6.42 -4.80 -12.37
C LEU A 72 6.62 -6.33 -12.51
N GLN A 73 7.88 -6.75 -12.53
CA GLN A 73 8.27 -8.18 -12.62
C GLN A 73 8.38 -8.85 -11.24
N ASP A 74 8.57 -8.06 -10.19
CA ASP A 74 8.76 -8.56 -8.83
C ASP A 74 7.42 -8.99 -8.23
N THR A 75 7.27 -10.29 -8.03
CA THR A 75 6.04 -10.89 -7.51
C THR A 75 5.68 -10.45 -6.09
N GLU A 76 6.67 -10.14 -5.25
CA GLU A 76 6.42 -9.70 -3.87
C GLU A 76 5.92 -8.27 -3.84
N LYS A 77 6.52 -7.40 -4.64
CA LYS A 77 6.08 -6.00 -4.80
C LYS A 77 4.73 -5.89 -5.49
N SER A 78 4.46 -6.77 -6.46
CA SER A 78 3.14 -6.86 -7.08
C SER A 78 2.08 -7.24 -6.04
N ALA A 79 2.41 -8.16 -5.14
CA ALA A 79 1.53 -8.52 -4.06
C ALA A 79 1.35 -7.42 -3.01
N ALA A 80 2.42 -6.68 -2.69
CA ALA A 80 2.34 -5.49 -1.87
C ALA A 80 1.33 -4.46 -2.41
N LEU A 81 1.38 -4.17 -3.72
CA LEU A 81 0.43 -3.27 -4.37
C LEU A 81 -1.01 -3.78 -4.28
N ARG A 82 -1.25 -5.08 -4.49
CA ARG A 82 -2.59 -5.67 -4.35
C ARG A 82 -3.11 -5.59 -2.93
N ILE A 83 -2.27 -5.87 -1.93
CA ILE A 83 -2.64 -5.78 -0.52
C ILE A 83 -2.95 -4.32 -0.17
N LEU A 84 -2.08 -3.37 -0.51
CA LEU A 84 -2.32 -1.94 -0.31
C LEU A 84 -3.66 -1.52 -0.94
N SER A 85 -3.93 -1.91 -2.18
CA SER A 85 -5.21 -1.63 -2.87
C SER A 85 -6.42 -2.20 -2.14
N SER A 86 -6.31 -3.41 -1.58
CA SER A 86 -7.40 -4.03 -0.81
C SER A 86 -7.68 -3.32 0.51
N LEU A 87 -6.69 -2.63 1.07
CA LEU A 87 -6.81 -1.89 2.33
C LEU A 87 -7.37 -0.48 2.14
N VAL A 88 -7.31 0.10 0.94
CA VAL A 88 -7.82 1.45 0.64
C VAL A 88 -9.24 1.70 1.16
N PRO A 89 -10.27 0.88 0.79
CA PRO A 89 -11.64 1.12 1.27
C PRO A 89 -11.75 0.97 2.79
N ILE A 90 -10.95 0.08 3.40
CA ILE A 90 -10.96 -0.16 4.84
C ILE A 90 -10.37 1.03 5.59
N ALA A 91 -9.22 1.54 5.12
CA ALA A 91 -8.57 2.69 5.71
C ALA A 91 -9.44 3.94 5.59
N PHE A 92 -10.07 4.15 4.43
CA PHE A 92 -10.98 5.27 4.22
C PHE A 92 -12.13 5.30 5.24
N VAL A 93 -12.71 4.14 5.57
CA VAL A 93 -13.89 4.06 6.46
C VAL A 93 -13.51 3.95 7.94
N SER A 94 -12.43 3.24 8.29
CA SER A 94 -12.15 2.83 9.68
C SER A 94 -10.90 3.44 10.31
N LYS A 95 -9.95 3.94 9.50
CA LYS A 95 -8.73 4.62 9.95
C LYS A 95 -8.30 5.70 8.94
N PRO A 96 -9.03 6.83 8.85
CA PRO A 96 -8.77 7.87 7.84
C PRO A 96 -7.33 8.40 7.85
N GLU A 97 -6.63 8.36 8.99
CA GLU A 97 -5.24 8.78 9.13
C GLU A 97 -4.26 7.85 8.40
N LEU A 98 -4.61 6.56 8.26
CA LEU A 98 -3.81 5.56 7.53
C LEU A 98 -3.98 5.66 6.02
N PHE A 99 -5.11 6.17 5.55
CA PHE A 99 -5.40 6.31 4.13
C PHE A 99 -4.28 7.03 3.34
N PRO A 100 -3.83 8.25 3.70
CA PRO A 100 -2.78 8.93 2.96
C PRO A 100 -1.46 8.14 2.95
N LEU A 101 -1.13 7.45 4.05
CA LEU A 101 0.08 6.63 4.13
C LEU A 101 0.02 5.44 3.16
N ILE A 102 -1.12 4.77 3.03
CA ILE A 102 -1.33 3.68 2.05
C ILE A 102 -1.14 4.21 0.63
N ILE A 103 -1.78 5.34 0.28
CA ILE A 103 -1.67 5.92 -1.06
C ILE A 103 -0.22 6.32 -1.37
N CYS A 104 0.45 6.98 -0.43
CA CYS A 104 1.88 7.30 -0.55
C CYS A 104 2.73 6.04 -0.73
N GLY A 105 2.44 4.96 0.00
CA GLY A 105 3.09 3.66 -0.15
C GLY A 105 2.94 3.10 -1.57
N GLN A 106 1.73 3.12 -2.12
CA GLN A 106 1.46 2.64 -3.48
C GLN A 106 2.21 3.44 -4.55
N ILE A 107 2.16 4.77 -4.45
CA ILE A 107 2.85 5.66 -5.40
C ILE A 107 4.36 5.40 -5.34
N ASN A 108 4.95 5.43 -4.14
CA ASN A 108 6.39 5.27 -4.00
C ASN A 108 6.87 3.88 -4.44
N LEU A 109 6.10 2.82 -4.15
CA LEU A 109 6.43 1.47 -4.61
C LEU A 109 6.39 1.36 -6.13
N SER A 110 5.38 1.98 -6.76
CA SER A 110 5.24 2.01 -8.23
C SER A 110 6.40 2.78 -8.88
N LEU A 111 6.78 3.92 -8.31
CA LEU A 111 7.93 4.71 -8.78
C LEU A 111 9.25 3.94 -8.70
N GLN A 112 9.41 3.08 -7.69
CA GLN A 112 10.63 2.31 -7.48
C GLN A 112 10.72 1.04 -8.34
N SER A 113 9.57 0.46 -8.68
CA SER A 113 9.53 -0.95 -9.11
C SER A 113 8.74 -1.17 -10.38
N GLY A 114 8.07 -0.14 -10.88
CA GLY A 114 7.21 -0.24 -12.06
C GLY A 114 5.73 -0.32 -11.72
N ILE A 115 4.93 -0.29 -12.76
CA ILE A 115 3.48 -0.39 -12.70
C ILE A 115 3.03 -1.84 -12.96
N SER A 116 1.97 -2.26 -12.29
CA SER A 116 1.37 -3.60 -12.45
C SER A 116 0.39 -3.66 -13.60
#